data_AF-A0A7J6VCG4-F1
#
_entry.id   AF-A0A7J6VCG4-F1
#
_cell.length_a   1.000
_cell.length_b   1.000
_cell.length_c   1.000
_cell.angle_alpha   90.00
_cell.angle_beta   90.00
_cell.angle_gamma   90.00
#
_symmetry.space_group_name_H-M   'P 1'
#
loop_
_entity.id
_entity.type
_entity.pdbx_description
1 polymer ?
#
loop_
_entity_poly.entity_id
_entity_poly.type
_entity_poly.pdbx_seq_one_letter_code
_entity_poly.pdbx_strand_id
1 'polypeptide(L)'
;MIGQSFGLLRAMKANTAEKWIEDRVNKYGPVSKLTLFGKPTVIIHGQAANKFAFTSDTLSNQQPQSIQTLLGERNLMALSGEDHKRVRGALVAFLKPEVLKQYVGKMDGEMRKHLESYWEGKQKLT
;
A
#
# COMPACT_ATOMS: atom_id res chain seq x y z
N MET A 1 25.29 5.01 9.66
CA MET A 1 24.60 3.75 10.02
C MET A 1 23.62 3.42 8.89
N ILE A 2 23.76 2.25 8.25
CA ILE A 2 22.81 1.78 7.22
C ILE A 2 21.56 1.32 7.98
N GLY A 3 20.49 2.10 7.94
CA GLY A 3 19.25 1.82 8.68
C GLY A 3 18.58 0.50 8.30
N GLN A 4 17.41 0.23 8.87
CA GLN A 4 16.67 -1.02 8.71
C GLN A 4 15.93 -1.16 7.37
N SER A 5 16.05 -0.18 6.47
CA SER A 5 15.37 -0.14 5.16
C SER A 5 15.58 -1.41 4.34
N PHE A 6 16.82 -1.90 4.23
CA PHE A 6 17.10 -3.10 3.43
C PHE A 6 16.48 -4.36 4.03
N GLY A 7 16.43 -4.45 5.36
CA GLY A 7 15.73 -5.54 6.05
C GLY A 7 14.24 -5.56 5.71
N LEU A 8 13.59 -4.39 5.81
CA LEU A 8 12.19 -4.22 5.43
C LEU A 8 11.95 -4.52 3.95
N LEU A 9 12.74 -3.94 3.04
CA LEU A 9 12.59 -4.15 1.59
C LEU A 9 12.81 -5.61 1.19
N ARG A 10 13.77 -6.31 1.82
CA ARG A 10 13.98 -7.75 1.61
C ARG A 10 12.77 -8.55 2.08
N ALA A 11 12.21 -8.21 3.24
CA ALA A 11 11.00 -8.84 3.74
C ALA A 11 9.79 -8.58 2.84
N MET A 12 9.61 -7.35 2.33
CA MET A 12 8.56 -7.03 1.35
C MET A 12 8.71 -7.85 0.06
N LYS A 13 9.94 -7.93 -0.49
CA LYS A 13 10.22 -8.72 -1.69
C LYS A 13 9.96 -10.22 -1.49
N ALA A 14 10.18 -10.73 -0.27
CA ALA A 14 9.91 -12.11 0.10
C ALA A 14 8.46 -12.36 0.54
N ASN A 15 7.59 -11.34 0.53
CA ASN A 15 6.24 -11.37 1.08
C ASN A 15 6.17 -11.80 2.57
N THR A 16 7.17 -11.38 3.37
CA THR A 16 7.28 -11.65 4.82
C THR A 16 7.37 -10.36 5.64
N ALA A 17 6.83 -9.25 5.13
CA ALA A 17 6.89 -7.96 5.80
C ALA A 17 6.14 -7.95 7.15
N GLU A 18 5.01 -8.66 7.23
CA GLU A 18 4.24 -8.83 8.46
C GLU A 18 5.08 -9.50 9.56
N LYS A 19 5.68 -10.65 9.27
CA LYS A 19 6.61 -11.34 10.19
C LYS A 19 7.76 -10.44 10.63
N TRP A 20 8.32 -9.63 9.72
CA TRP A 20 9.39 -8.70 10.06
C TRP A 20 8.94 -7.64 11.08
N ILE A 21 7.69 -7.18 10.99
CA ILE A 21 7.08 -6.26 11.96
C ILE A 21 6.82 -7.01 13.28
N GLU A 22 6.25 -8.21 13.24
CA GLU A 22 5.97 -9.04 14.43
C GLU A 22 7.25 -9.35 15.22
N ASP A 23 8.31 -9.82 14.56
CA ASP A 23 9.61 -10.09 15.18
C ASP A 23 10.16 -8.83 15.87
N ARG A 24 9.94 -7.66 15.27
CA ARG A 24 10.34 -6.39 15.85
C ARG A 24 9.51 -6.06 17.09
N VAL A 25 8.20 -6.24 17.04
CA VAL A 25 7.28 -6.00 18.18
C VAL A 25 7.62 -6.94 19.33
N ASN A 26 7.89 -8.22 19.04
CA ASN A 26 8.28 -9.20 20.05
C ASN A 26 9.60 -8.84 20.73
N LYS A 27 10.57 -8.30 19.97
CA LYS A 27 11.90 -7.97 20.49
C LYS A 27 11.96 -6.62 21.22
N TYR A 28 11.21 -5.62 20.78
CA TYR A 28 11.36 -4.23 21.25
C TYR A 28 10.08 -3.63 21.85
N GLY A 29 8.98 -4.37 21.85
CA GLY A 29 7.66 -3.90 22.27
C GLY A 29 6.86 -3.21 21.17
N PRO A 30 5.60 -2.82 21.48
CA PRO A 30 4.65 -2.26 20.51
C PRO A 30 5.02 -0.87 19.99
N VAL A 31 5.97 -0.18 20.61
CA VAL A 31 6.50 1.13 20.18
C VAL A 31 8.00 1.05 20.11
N SER A 32 8.59 1.32 18.95
CA SER A 32 10.04 1.20 18.80
C SER A 32 10.63 2.10 17.72
N LYS A 33 11.85 2.58 17.97
CA LYS A 33 12.60 3.49 17.09
C LYS A 33 13.51 2.73 16.13
N LEU A 34 13.60 3.21 14.90
CA LEU A 34 14.45 2.70 13.84
C LEU A 34 14.74 3.79 12.80
N THR A 35 15.53 3.46 11.79
CA THR A 35 15.74 4.34 10.64
C THR A 35 15.26 3.63 9.38
N LEU A 36 14.24 4.18 8.71
CA LEU A 36 13.75 3.71 7.41
C LEU A 36 13.94 4.79 6.36
N PHE A 37 14.42 4.39 5.19
CA PHE A 37 14.66 5.26 4.03
C PHE A 37 15.45 6.54 4.36
N GLY A 38 16.43 6.41 5.27
CA GLY A 38 17.27 7.53 5.71
C GLY A 38 16.63 8.47 6.74
N LYS A 39 15.39 8.21 7.17
CA LYS A 39 14.67 9.03 8.15
C LYS A 39 14.52 8.30 9.49
N PRO A 40 14.66 9.01 10.63
CA PRO A 40 14.22 8.49 11.92
C PRO A 40 12.74 8.12 11.85
N THR A 41 12.40 6.93 12.33
CA THR A 41 11.04 6.38 12.24
C THR A 41 10.67 5.73 13.57
N VAL A 42 9.39 5.82 13.92
CA VAL A 42 8.80 5.07 15.02
C VAL A 42 7.80 4.10 14.42
N ILE A 43 7.97 2.81 14.70
CA ILE A 43 6.91 1.82 14.46
C ILE A 43 6.05 1.79 15.72
N ILE A 44 4.74 1.90 15.51
CA ILE A 44 3.70 1.72 16.52
C ILE A 44 2.82 0.55 16.09
N HIS A 45 2.42 -0.31 17.03
CA HIS A 45 1.67 -1.53 16.77
C HIS A 45 0.55 -1.74 17.80
N GLY A 46 -0.55 -2.34 17.36
CA GLY A 46 -1.69 -2.73 18.21
C GLY A 46 -2.86 -1.73 18.17
N GLN A 47 -3.92 -2.04 18.93
CA GLN A 47 -5.18 -1.28 18.89
C GLN A 47 -5.00 0.20 19.30
N ALA A 48 -4.18 0.46 20.32
CA ALA A 48 -3.89 1.82 20.76
C ALA A 48 -3.17 2.63 19.68
N ALA A 49 -2.26 1.99 18.92
CA ALA A 49 -1.58 2.61 17.78
C ALA A 49 -2.56 2.98 16.66
N ASN A 50 -3.50 2.09 16.34
CA ASN A 50 -4.55 2.38 15.36
C ASN A 50 -5.41 3.56 15.79
N LYS A 51 -5.88 3.57 17.05
CA LYS A 51 -6.68 4.68 17.58
C LYS A 51 -5.89 6.00 17.48
N PHE A 52 -4.64 6.01 17.92
CA PHE A 52 -3.77 7.18 17.79
C PHE A 52 -3.62 7.63 16.34
N ALA A 53 -3.33 6.71 15.40
CA ALA A 53 -3.16 7.02 13.98
C ALA A 53 -4.41 7.65 13.34
N PHE A 54 -5.62 7.20 13.73
CA PHE A 54 -6.88 7.67 13.14
C PHE A 54 -7.52 8.87 13.86
N THR A 55 -7.11 9.20 15.08
CA THR A 55 -7.67 10.34 15.83
C THR A 55 -6.71 11.51 16.00
N SER A 56 -5.42 11.33 15.72
CA SER A 56 -4.42 12.40 15.86
C SER A 56 -4.51 13.39 14.70
N ASP A 57 -4.59 14.67 15.01
CA ASP A 57 -4.51 15.79 14.08
C ASP A 57 -3.06 16.14 13.69
N THR A 58 -2.08 15.70 14.50
CA THR A 58 -0.66 15.94 14.25
C THR A 58 -0.02 15.00 13.22
N LEU A 59 -0.73 13.95 12.80
CA LEU A 59 -0.20 12.97 11.85
C LEU A 59 -0.68 13.31 10.43
N SER A 60 0.27 13.37 9.50
CA SER A 60 -0.02 13.45 8.07
C SER A 60 0.65 12.29 7.34
N ASN A 61 0.02 11.81 6.26
CA ASN A 61 0.64 10.79 5.43
C ASN A 61 1.87 11.38 4.74
N GLN A 62 3.01 10.72 4.88
CA GLN A 62 4.27 11.12 4.27
C GLN A 62 4.83 9.91 3.51
N GLN A 63 5.19 10.13 2.26
CA GLN A 63 5.68 9.07 1.38
C GLN A 63 7.15 9.30 1.01
N PRO A 64 7.95 8.24 0.81
CA PRO A 64 9.27 8.36 0.21
C PRO A 64 9.18 9.07 -1.16
N GLN A 65 10.23 9.81 -1.53
CA GLN A 65 10.29 10.54 -2.80
C GLN A 65 10.03 9.63 -4.02
N SER A 66 10.48 8.38 -3.97
CA SER A 66 10.24 7.40 -5.03
C SER A 66 8.74 7.16 -5.33
N ILE A 67 7.88 7.21 -4.32
CA ILE A 67 6.43 7.08 -4.50
C ILE A 67 5.86 8.32 -5.21
N GLN A 68 6.35 9.51 -4.88
CA GLN A 68 5.93 10.74 -5.55
C GLN A 68 6.40 10.77 -7.01
N THR A 69 7.62 10.30 -7.30
CA THR A 69 8.12 10.17 -8.67
C THR A 69 7.27 9.20 -9.49
N LEU A 70 6.81 8.10 -8.89
CA LEU A 70 6.01 7.08 -9.59
C LEU A 70 4.56 7.51 -9.82
N LEU A 71 3.91 8.10 -8.80
CA LEU A 71 2.48 8.38 -8.80
C LEU A 71 2.15 9.84 -9.19
N GLY A 72 3.17 10.69 -9.32
CA GLY A 72 3.03 12.13 -9.52
C GLY A 72 2.85 12.90 -8.21
N GLU A 73 3.13 14.21 -8.23
CA GLU A 73 3.16 15.07 -7.03
C GLU A 73 1.77 15.31 -6.41
N ARG A 74 0.70 15.19 -7.21
CA ARG A 74 -0.69 15.43 -6.78
C ARG A 74 -1.53 14.14 -6.73
N ASN A 75 -0.92 13.04 -6.33
CA ASN A 75 -1.61 11.76 -6.17
C ASN A 75 -2.42 11.70 -4.86
N LEU A 76 -3.39 10.79 -4.78
CA LEU A 76 -4.28 10.68 -3.62
C LEU A 76 -3.54 10.46 -2.29
N MET A 77 -2.39 9.77 -2.30
CA MET A 77 -1.59 9.52 -1.09
C MET A 77 -0.85 10.78 -0.62
N ALA A 78 -0.60 11.75 -1.51
CA ALA A 78 0.07 13.01 -1.20
C ALA A 78 -0.88 14.15 -0.81
N LEU A 79 -2.15 14.08 -1.24
CA LEU A 79 -3.15 15.09 -0.88
C LEU A 79 -3.55 14.98 0.60
N SER A 80 -3.93 16.11 1.19
CA SER A 80 -4.45 16.19 2.56
C SER A 80 -5.65 17.14 2.65
N GLY A 81 -6.36 17.13 3.78
CA GLY A 81 -7.47 18.05 4.04
C GLY A 81 -8.57 18.01 2.99
N GLU A 82 -9.05 19.19 2.58
CA GLU A 82 -10.14 19.35 1.62
C GLU A 82 -9.80 18.86 0.21
N ASP A 83 -8.54 19.02 -0.23
CA ASP A 83 -8.11 18.51 -1.54
C ASP A 83 -8.19 16.98 -1.58
N HIS A 84 -7.74 16.31 -0.51
CA HIS A 84 -7.90 14.86 -0.38
C HIS A 84 -9.37 14.46 -0.37
N LYS A 85 -10.23 15.13 0.42
CA LYS A 85 -11.67 14.84 0.49
C LYS A 85 -12.35 14.96 -0.88
N ARG A 86 -12.04 16.03 -1.63
CA ARG A 86 -12.59 16.29 -2.96
C ARG A 86 -12.21 15.19 -3.95
N VAL A 87 -10.92 14.87 -4.06
CA VAL A 87 -10.43 13.84 -4.99
C VAL A 87 -10.92 12.45 -4.59
N ARG A 88 -10.85 12.11 -3.30
CA ARG A 88 -11.40 10.85 -2.79
C ARG A 88 -12.90 10.73 -3.07
N GLY A 89 -13.66 11.80 -2.87
CA GLY A 89 -15.10 11.84 -3.13
C GLY A 89 -15.44 11.51 -4.58
N ALA A 90 -14.70 12.07 -5.55
CA ALA A 90 -14.85 11.74 -6.95
C ALA A 90 -14.50 10.26 -7.25
N LEU A 91 -13.41 9.75 -6.66
CA LEU A 91 -12.98 8.37 -6.87
C LEU A 91 -13.97 7.33 -6.33
N VAL A 92 -14.58 7.58 -5.16
CA VAL A 92 -15.53 6.65 -4.54
C VAL A 92 -16.76 6.41 -5.41
N ALA A 93 -17.14 7.35 -6.28
CA ALA A 93 -18.25 7.15 -7.21
C ALA A 93 -18.01 5.97 -8.18
N PHE A 94 -16.76 5.70 -8.55
CA PHE A 94 -16.36 4.57 -9.40
C PHE A 94 -16.24 3.25 -8.63
N LEU A 95 -16.24 3.31 -7.30
CA LEU A 95 -16.10 2.14 -6.42
C LEU A 95 -17.44 1.69 -5.83
N LYS A 96 -18.56 2.22 -6.34
CA LYS A 96 -19.91 1.78 -5.92
C LYS A 96 -20.15 0.33 -6.34
N PRO A 97 -20.90 -0.47 -5.55
CA PRO A 97 -21.14 -1.89 -5.84
C PRO A 97 -21.68 -2.14 -7.26
N GLU A 98 -22.55 -1.27 -7.76
CA GLU A 98 -23.16 -1.39 -9.09
C GLU A 98 -22.11 -1.22 -10.20
N VAL A 99 -21.16 -0.31 -10.00
CA VAL A 99 -20.06 -0.05 -10.95
C VAL A 99 -19.02 -1.18 -10.87
N LEU A 100 -18.67 -1.62 -9.65
CA LEU A 100 -17.73 -2.71 -9.43
C LEU A 100 -18.20 -4.02 -10.09
N LYS A 101 -19.50 -4.34 -10.01
CA LYS A 101 -20.07 -5.53 -10.69
C LYS A 101 -19.82 -5.49 -12.21
N GLN A 102 -19.93 -4.31 -12.82
CA GLN A 102 -19.64 -4.16 -14.25
C GLN A 102 -18.15 -4.35 -14.56
N TYR A 103 -17.26 -3.84 -13.70
CA TYR A 103 -15.82 -4.06 -13.86
C TYR A 103 -15.45 -5.53 -13.76
N VAL A 104 -16.01 -6.27 -12.79
CA VAL A 104 -15.77 -7.71 -12.66
C VAL A 104 -16.19 -8.45 -13.92
N GLY A 105 -17.38 -8.17 -14.47
CA GLY A 105 -17.84 -8.79 -15.72
C GLY A 105 -16.93 -8.48 -16.91
N LYS A 106 -16.44 -7.24 -17.03
CA LYS A 106 -15.49 -6.86 -18.09
C LYS A 106 -14.14 -7.56 -17.92
N MET A 107 -13.60 -7.59 -16.71
CA MET A 107 -12.33 -8.26 -16.41
C MET A 107 -12.41 -9.77 -16.69
N ASP A 108 -13.51 -10.41 -16.31
CA ASP A 108 -13.76 -11.82 -16.61
C ASP A 108 -13.82 -12.09 -18.12
N GLY A 109 -14.52 -11.23 -18.88
CA GLY A 109 -14.57 -11.34 -20.33
C GLY A 109 -13.20 -11.20 -20.99
N GLU A 110 -12.39 -10.22 -20.59
CA GLU A 110 -11.03 -10.04 -21.13
C GLU A 110 -10.09 -11.17 -20.72
N MET A 111 -10.21 -11.70 -19.49
CA MET A 111 -9.49 -12.89 -19.04
C MET A 111 -9.81 -14.09 -19.93
N ARG A 112 -11.09 -14.41 -20.18
CA ARG A 112 -11.49 -15.56 -21.03
C ARG A 112 -10.92 -15.45 -22.43
N LYS A 113 -11.03 -14.28 -23.06
CA LYS A 113 -10.44 -14.04 -24.40
C LYS A 113 -8.93 -14.26 -24.41
N HIS A 114 -8.24 -13.82 -23.36
CA HIS A 114 -6.80 -14.03 -23.22
C HIS A 114 -6.46 -15.52 -23.10
N LEU A 115 -7.21 -16.27 -22.27
CA LEU A 115 -7.04 -17.71 -22.12
C LEU A 115 -7.22 -18.46 -23.45
N GLU A 116 -8.31 -18.18 -24.18
CA GLU A 116 -8.62 -18.79 -25.47
C GLU A 116 -7.54 -18.46 -26.52
N SER A 117 -7.07 -17.21 -26.56
CA SER A 117 -6.12 -16.77 -27.60
C SER A 117 -4.68 -17.26 -27.35
N TYR A 118 -4.28 -17.39 -26.08
CA TYR A 118 -2.87 -17.55 -25.71
C TYR A 118 -2.55 -18.80 -24.89
N TRP A 119 -3.50 -19.42 -24.18
CA TRP A 119 -3.22 -20.57 -23.30
C TRP A 119 -3.89 -21.87 -23.74
N GLU A 120 -5.14 -21.85 -24.20
CA GLU A 120 -5.81 -23.08 -24.63
C GLU A 120 -5.06 -23.73 -25.80
N GLY A 121 -4.62 -24.96 -25.61
CA GLY A 121 -3.90 -25.75 -26.61
C GLY A 121 -2.43 -25.33 -26.88
N LYS A 122 -1.90 -24.32 -26.19
CA LYS A 122 -0.51 -23.84 -26.39
C LYS A 122 0.38 -24.22 -25.20
N GLN A 123 1.16 -25.30 -25.34
CA GLN A 123 2.10 -25.80 -24.30
C GLN A 123 3.34 -24.91 -24.09
N LYS A 124 3.54 -23.83 -24.85
CA LYS A 124 4.66 -22.89 -24.67
C LYS A 124 4.19 -21.45 -24.79
N LEU A 125 4.47 -20.68 -23.74
CA LEU A 125 4.50 -19.22 -23.78
C LEU A 125 5.70 -18.80 -24.63
N THR A 126 5.46 -18.20 -25.79
CA THR A 126 6.47 -17.43 -26.54
C THR A 126 6.70 -16.08 -25.90
#